data_AF-A0A7X5WSF3-F1
#
_entry.id   AF-A0A7X5WSF3-F1
#
_cell.length_a   1.000
_cell.length_b   1.000
_cell.length_c   1.000
_cell.angle_alpha   90.00
_cell.angle_beta   90.00
_cell.angle_gamma   90.00
#
_symmetry.space_group_name_H-M   'P 1'
#
loop_
_entity.id
_entity.type
_entity.pdbx_description
1 polymer ?
#
loop_
_entity_poly.entity_id
_entity_poly.type
_entity_poly.pdbx_seq_one_letter_code
_entity_poly.pdbx_strand_id
1 'polypeptide(L)' 'PESTLAVPRNGRLMVYSGGQGVWDDRNQIAAVLDIPLDDVTVELVSNGGAFGGKEDMSNQAQTALAA' A
#
# COMPACT_ATOMS: atom_id res chain seq x y z
N PRO A 1 14.84 5.29 -2.62
CA PRO A 1 13.72 5.39 -3.59
C PRO A 1 12.55 4.52 -3.17
N GLU A 2 11.33 5.06 -3.21
CA GLU A 2 10.10 4.30 -3.00
C GLU A 2 9.58 3.68 -4.30
N SER A 3 8.93 2.52 -4.17
CA SER A 3 8.30 1.81 -5.29
C SER A 3 7.13 1.01 -4.72
N THR A 4 6.00 1.10 -5.41
CA THR A 4 4.77 0.39 -5.07
C THR A 4 4.14 -0.18 -6.33
N LEU A 5 3.53 -1.37 -6.22
CA LEU A 5 2.75 -1.99 -7.28
C LEU A 5 1.37 -2.33 -6.73
N ALA A 6 0.32 -1.81 -7.36
CA ALA A 6 -1.06 -2.19 -7.07
C ALA A 6 -1.60 -3.09 -8.18
N VAL A 7 -2.29 -4.17 -7.80
CA VAL A 7 -2.86 -5.16 -8.71
C VAL A 7 -4.33 -5.39 -8.32
N PRO A 8 -5.30 -5.03 -9.18
CA PRO A 8 -6.69 -5.36 -8.95
C PRO A 8 -6.90 -6.88 -9.13
N ARG A 9 -7.63 -7.52 -8.21
CA ARG A 9 -7.91 -8.96 -8.20
C ARG A 9 -9.35 -9.23 -7.78
N ASN A 10 -10.23 -9.52 -8.73
CA ASN A 10 -11.60 -9.99 -8.48
C ASN A 10 -12.35 -9.19 -7.39
N GLY A 11 -12.36 -7.85 -7.51
CA GLY A 11 -13.02 -6.96 -6.55
C GLY A 11 -12.20 -6.61 -5.31
N ARG A 12 -10.97 -7.12 -5.18
CA ARG A 12 -10.00 -6.75 -4.14
C ARG A 12 -8.77 -6.07 -4.73
N LEU A 13 -8.02 -5.38 -3.88
CA LEU A 13 -6.77 -4.72 -4.23
C LEU A 13 -5.60 -5.39 -3.49
N MET A 14 -4.60 -5.84 -4.24
CA MET A 14 -3.31 -6.28 -3.71
C MET A 14 -2.28 -5.16 -3.93
N VAL A 15 -1.61 -4.73 -2.88
CA VAL A 15 -0.58 -3.68 -2.93
C VAL A 15 0.74 -4.23 -2.42
N TYR A 16 1.76 -4.26 -3.28
CA TYR A 16 3.13 -4.58 -2.90
C TYR A 16 3.86 -3.29 -2.58
N SER A 17 4.18 -3.09 -1.31
CA SER A 17 4.72 -1.84 -0.77
C SER A 17 6.12 -2.05 -0.20
N GLY A 18 6.96 -1.02 -0.32
CA GLY A 18 8.22 -0.90 0.43
C GLY A 18 8.05 -0.21 1.80
N GLY A 19 6.83 0.11 2.21
CA GLY A 19 6.49 0.82 3.47
C GLY A 19 6.67 -0.04 4.72
N GLN A 20 7.11 0.57 5.82
CA GLN A 20 7.41 -0.13 7.08
C GLN A 20 6.17 -0.36 7.95
N GLY A 21 5.02 0.21 7.59
CA GLY A 21 3.73 0.07 8.28
C GLY A 21 2.62 -0.47 7.38
N VAL A 22 2.63 -1.78 7.06
CA VAL A 22 1.66 -2.38 6.12
C VAL A 22 0.20 -2.25 6.57
N TRP A 23 -0.07 -2.25 7.87
CA TRP A 23 -1.42 -2.10 8.39
C TRP A 23 -1.91 -0.65 8.28
N ASP A 24 -1.01 0.31 8.47
CA ASP A 24 -1.31 1.73 8.30
C ASP A 24 -1.51 2.05 6.82
N ASP A 25 -0.63 1.58 5.94
CA ASP A 25 -0.79 1.64 4.49
C ASP A 25 -2.16 1.08 4.05
N ARG A 26 -2.54 -0.11 4.54
CA ARG A 26 -3.84 -0.74 4.21
C ARG A 26 -5.00 0.17 4.63
N ASN A 27 -4.97 0.65 5.88
CA ASN A 27 -6.06 1.45 6.43
C ASN A 27 -6.19 2.79 5.68
N GLN A 28 -5.07 3.44 5.37
CA GLN A 28 -5.05 4.71 4.66
C GLN A 28 -5.47 4.56 3.19
N ILE A 29 -5.03 3.51 2.50
CA ILE A 29 -5.47 3.20 1.14
C ILE A 29 -6.99 2.97 1.10
N ALA A 30 -7.51 2.13 1.99
CA ALA A 30 -8.94 1.85 2.05
C ALA A 30 -9.76 3.11 2.33
N ALA A 31 -9.26 4.00 3.21
CA ALA A 31 -9.90 5.28 3.50
C ALA A 31 -9.89 6.23 2.29
N VAL A 32 -8.80 6.29 1.52
CA VAL A 32 -8.70 7.12 0.30
C VAL A 32 -9.64 6.62 -0.80
N LEU A 33 -9.77 5.29 -0.95
CA LEU A 33 -10.60 4.66 -1.99
C LEU A 33 -12.07 4.50 -1.59
N ASP A 34 -12.43 4.77 -0.34
CA ASP A 34 -13.77 4.54 0.22
C ASP A 34 -14.25 3.09 0.06
N ILE A 35 -13.38 2.13 0.41
CA ILE A 35 -13.66 0.68 0.34
C ILE A 35 -13.41 -0.04 1.68
N PRO A 36 -14.01 -1.22 1.91
CA PRO A 36 -13.75 -2.02 3.09
C PRO A 36 -12.28 -2.41 3.27
N LEU A 37 -11.80 -2.46 4.52
CA LEU A 37 -10.44 -2.90 4.84
C LEU A 37 -10.13 -4.31 4.31
N ASP A 38 -11.12 -5.20 4.32
CA ASP A 38 -10.99 -6.60 3.88
C ASP A 38 -10.83 -6.74 2.36
N ASP A 39 -11.08 -5.67 1.61
CA ASP A 39 -10.86 -5.62 0.17
C ASP A 39 -9.46 -5.11 -0.19
N VAL A 40 -8.63 -4.72 0.80
CA VAL A 40 -7.25 -4.28 0.60
C VAL A 40 -6.27 -5.20 1.33
N THR A 41 -5.31 -5.75 0.59
CA THR A 41 -4.16 -6.46 1.17
C THR A 41 -2.88 -5.72 0.81
N VAL A 42 -2.05 -5.42 1.81
CA VAL A 42 -0.74 -4.82 1.62
C VAL A 42 0.34 -5.82 2.02
N GLU A 43 1.28 -6.08 1.13
CA GLU A 43 2.43 -6.95 1.35
C GLU A 43 3.71 -6.10 1.36
N LEU A 44 4.50 -6.23 2.44
CA LEU A 44 5.84 -5.67 2.49
C LEU A 44 6.78 -6.52 1.63
N VAL A 45 7.31 -5.94 0.55
CA VAL A 45 8.32 -6.59 -0.28
C VAL A 45 9.74 -6.19 0.14
N SER A 46 10.71 -7.05 -0.18
CA SER A 46 12.13 -6.78 0.01
C SER A 46 12.50 -5.42 -0.57
N ASN A 47 13.06 -4.54 0.27
CA ASN A 47 13.43 -3.19 -0.12
C ASN A 47 14.77 -2.78 0.53
N GLY A 48 15.43 -1.78 -0.08
CA GLY A 48 16.78 -1.36 0.27
C GLY A 48 16.95 -0.56 1.57
N GLY A 49 16.14 -0.85 2.60
CA GLY A 49 16.16 -0.16 3.89
C GLY A 49 15.45 1.20 3.88
N ALA A 50 15.19 1.70 5.08
CA ALA A 50 14.43 2.94 5.31
C ALA A 50 14.78 3.65 6.63
N PHE A 51 15.19 2.92 7.68
CA PHE A 51 15.57 3.51 8.99
C PHE A 51 14.50 4.46 9.58
N GLY A 52 13.22 4.13 9.42
CA GLY A 52 12.08 4.96 9.82
C GLY A 52 11.55 5.86 8.70
N GLY A 53 12.34 6.10 7.64
CA GLY A 53 11.97 6.99 6.53
C GLY A 53 10.86 6.48 5.61
N LYS A 54 10.24 5.33 5.90
CA LYS A 54 9.08 4.80 5.17
C LYS A 54 7.97 4.33 6.11
N GLU A 55 7.89 4.95 7.29
CA GLU A 55 6.79 4.75 8.23
C GLU A 55 5.51 5.41 7.73
N ASP A 56 5.63 6.60 7.13
CA ASP A 56 4.53 7.30 6.49
C ASP A 56 4.29 6.81 5.06
N MET A 57 3.03 6.86 4.65
CA MET A 57 2.62 6.54 3.29
C MET A 57 3.17 7.59 2.30
N SER A 58 3.80 7.12 1.22
CA SER A 58 4.38 7.94 0.16
C SER A 58 3.59 7.80 -1.15
N ASN A 59 3.91 6.80 -1.97
CA ASN A 59 3.31 6.57 -3.29
C ASN A 59 2.20 5.50 -3.29
N GLN A 60 1.89 4.89 -2.14
CA GLN A 60 0.97 3.76 -2.04
C GLN A 60 -0.47 4.13 -2.44
N ALA A 61 -1.04 5.20 -1.88
CA ALA A 61 -2.41 5.62 -2.19
C ALA A 61 -2.60 6.05 -3.65
N GLN A 62 -1.62 6.76 -4.22
CA GLN A 62 -1.66 7.20 -5.62
C GLN A 62 -1.60 5.99 -6.57
N THR A 63 -0.74 5.01 -6.24
CA THR A 63 -0.62 3.76 -7.01
C THR A 63 -1.90 2.94 -6.91
N ALA A 64 -2.49 2.86 -5.72
CA ALA A 64 -3.75 2.17 -5.46
C ALA A 64 -4.93 2.79 -6.23
N LEU A 65 -5.02 4.13 -6.27
CA LEU A 65 -6.07 4.86 -6.99
C LEU A 65 -5.99 4.68 -8.52
N ALA A 66 -4.79 4.45 -9.05
CA ALA A 66 -4.57 4.30 -10.48
C ALA A 66 -4.84 2.87 -11.01
N ALA A 67 -5.08 1.91 -10.13
CA ALA A 67 -5.24 0.48 -10.43
C ALA A 67 -6.69 0.09 -10.73
#